data_AF-A0A2M7AC99-F1
#
_entry.id   AF-A0A2M7AC99-F1
#
_cell.length_a   1.000
_cell.length_b   1.000
_cell.length_c   1.000
_cell.angle_alpha   90.00
_cell.angle_beta   90.00
_cell.angle_gamma   90.00
#
_symmetry.space_group_name_H-M   'P 1'
#
loop_
_entity.id
_entity.type
_entity.pdbx_description
1 polymer ?
#
loop_
_entity_poly.entity_id
_entity_poly.type
_entity_poly.pdbx_seq_one_letter_code
_entity_poly.pdbx_strand_id
1 'polypeptide(L)'
;MHKFYHMQEQVRLLREQLEELLANPSTDKYRAQWARKLLEINSSGQQPANSATFTIQTLTCGNFALIALSGEMCVGYSLRFKAELKDRPIIVAGYCNGIIAYVPTARILSEGGYEADGSYFYFGLPAPFKPEVEETVVRKALGMASPSSDCQQPL
;
A
#
# COMPACT_ATOMS: atom_id res chain seq x y z
N MET A 1 -4.09 30.45 -12.89
CA MET A 1 -2.66 30.55 -12.50
C MET A 1 -2.55 30.25 -11.00
N HIS A 2 -2.60 28.97 -10.61
CA HIS A 2 -2.64 28.56 -9.19
C HIS A 2 -1.25 28.03 -8.78
N LYS A 3 -0.52 28.90 -8.08
CA LYS A 3 0.61 28.70 -7.15
C LYS A 3 1.50 27.45 -7.35
N PHE A 4 2.60 27.64 -8.09
CA PHE A 4 3.81 26.80 -8.01
C PHE A 4 4.51 26.86 -6.64
N TYR A 5 4.17 27.83 -5.77
CA TYR A 5 4.80 28.04 -4.47
C TYR A 5 4.58 26.88 -3.47
N HIS A 6 3.42 26.24 -3.46
CA HIS A 6 3.15 25.12 -2.53
C HIS A 6 4.02 23.88 -2.82
N MET A 7 4.34 23.63 -4.08
CA MET A 7 5.16 22.49 -4.47
C MET A 7 6.64 22.70 -4.09
N GLN A 8 7.15 23.92 -4.23
CA GLN A 8 8.53 24.26 -3.86
C GLN A 8 8.74 24.17 -2.34
N GLU A 9 7.78 24.64 -1.53
CA GLU A 9 7.85 24.49 -0.08
C GLU A 9 7.75 23.03 0.37
N GLN A 10 6.88 22.22 -0.22
CA GLN A 10 6.78 20.79 0.11
C GLN A 10 8.05 20.03 -0.24
N VAL A 11 8.65 20.34 -1.40
CA VAL A 11 9.93 19.78 -1.83
C VAL A 11 11.06 20.17 -0.87
N ARG A 12 11.10 21.44 -0.45
CA ARG A 12 12.09 21.93 0.50
C ARG A 12 11.93 21.29 1.88
N LEU A 13 10.71 21.21 2.40
CA LEU A 13 10.41 20.59 3.69
C LEU A 13 10.83 19.11 3.70
N LEU A 14 10.55 18.39 2.61
CA LEU A 14 10.98 17.00 2.45
C LEU A 14 12.51 16.89 2.44
N ARG A 15 13.21 17.78 1.74
CA ARG A 15 14.68 17.79 1.71
C ARG A 15 15.27 17.99 3.11
N GLU A 16 14.80 19.00 3.83
CA GLU A 16 15.28 19.32 5.19
C GLU A 16 15.06 18.11 6.14
N GLN A 17 13.89 17.45 6.06
CA GLN A 17 13.61 16.24 6.85
C GLN A 17 14.54 15.07 6.53
N LEU A 18 14.87 14.86 5.25
CA LEU A 18 15.79 13.79 4.83
C LEU A 18 17.24 14.08 5.25
N GLU A 19 17.67 15.34 5.20
CA GLU A 19 18.98 15.77 5.70
C GLU A 19 19.08 15.62 7.23
N GLU A 20 18.04 15.98 7.97
CA GLU A 20 17.94 15.76 9.42
C GLU A 20 18.00 14.26 9.78
N LEU A 21 17.27 13.42 9.03
CA LEU A 21 17.31 11.97 9.20
C LEU A 21 18.75 11.43 9.01
N LEU A 22 19.49 11.94 8.03
CA LEU A 22 20.88 11.53 7.78
C LEU A 22 21.87 12.07 8.81
N ALA A 23 21.56 13.20 9.45
CA ALA A 23 22.37 13.77 10.51
C ALA A 23 22.19 13.03 11.85
N ASN A 24 21.07 12.32 12.04
CA ASN A 24 20.81 11.56 13.25
C ASN A 24 21.67 10.27 13.31
N PRO A 25 22.57 10.12 14.30
CA PRO A 25 23.44 8.94 14.41
C PRO A 25 22.69 7.65 14.76
N SER A 26 21.44 7.73 15.21
CA SER A 26 20.58 6.57 15.50
C SER A 26 19.85 6.04 14.26
N THR A 27 19.94 6.72 13.13
CA THR A 27 19.29 6.30 11.89
C THR A 27 19.92 5.00 11.38
N ASP A 28 19.09 4.00 11.15
CA ASP A 28 19.55 2.72 10.64
C ASP A 28 20.02 2.82 9.18
N LYS A 29 20.86 1.86 8.76
CA LYS A 29 21.47 1.85 7.42
C LYS A 29 20.45 1.88 6.28
N TYR A 30 19.26 1.28 6.46
CA TYR A 30 18.26 1.19 5.39
C TYR A 30 17.52 2.52 5.24
N ARG A 31 17.13 3.16 6.34
CA ARG A 31 16.58 4.52 6.32
C ARG A 31 17.56 5.54 5.76
N ALA A 32 18.85 5.44 6.12
CA ALA A 32 19.87 6.31 5.55
C ALA A 32 20.03 6.12 4.04
N GLN A 33 20.03 4.87 3.56
CA GLN A 33 20.12 4.58 2.13
C GLN A 33 18.89 5.06 1.35
N TRP A 34 17.70 4.88 1.93
CA TRP A 34 16.43 5.39 1.40
C TRP A 34 16.46 6.93 1.29
N ALA A 35 16.89 7.63 2.34
CA ALA A 35 16.94 9.09 2.33
C ALA A 35 17.92 9.65 1.29
N ARG A 36 19.11 9.04 1.15
CA ARG A 36 20.06 9.41 0.09
C ARG A 36 19.45 9.27 -1.31
N LYS A 37 18.76 8.16 -1.57
CA LYS A 37 18.09 7.92 -2.86
C LYS A 37 17.04 8.98 -3.17
N LEU A 38 16.24 9.39 -2.17
CA LEU A 38 15.25 10.46 -2.36
C LEU A 38 15.90 11.82 -2.60
N LEU A 39 17.00 12.13 -1.92
CA LEU A 39 17.77 13.36 -2.15
C LEU A 39 18.42 13.39 -3.54
N GLU A 40 18.88 12.24 -4.05
CA GLU A 40 19.40 12.11 -5.42
C GLU A 40 18.30 12.37 -6.46
N ILE A 41 17.14 11.73 -6.30
CA ILE A 41 15.96 11.98 -7.15
C ILE A 41 15.62 13.48 -7.15
N ASN A 42 15.55 14.07 -5.96
CA ASN A 42 15.27 15.49 -5.80
C ASN A 42 16.31 16.39 -6.49
N SER A 43 17.60 16.10 -6.29
CA SER A 43 18.71 16.91 -6.84
C SER A 43 18.80 16.82 -8.36
N SER A 44 18.30 15.73 -8.96
CA SER A 44 18.19 15.59 -10.42
C SER A 44 17.00 16.33 -11.03
N GLY A 45 16.18 17.00 -10.22
CA GLY A 45 14.94 17.67 -10.66
C GLY A 45 13.78 16.70 -10.93
N GLN A 46 13.95 15.42 -10.61
CA GLN A 46 12.92 14.39 -10.74
C GLN A 46 11.99 14.39 -9.51
N GLN A 47 10.78 13.86 -9.72
CA GLN A 47 9.82 13.61 -8.64
C GLN A 47 9.85 12.14 -8.26
N PRO A 48 9.75 11.79 -6.97
CA PRO A 48 9.58 10.41 -6.55
C PRO A 48 8.30 9.80 -7.13
N ALA A 49 8.28 8.48 -7.31
CA ALA A 49 7.11 7.77 -7.79
C ALA A 49 5.89 8.01 -6.86
N ASN A 50 4.77 8.43 -7.41
CA ASN A 50 3.55 8.72 -6.65
C ASN A 50 2.57 7.54 -6.61
N SER A 51 2.95 6.41 -7.19
CA SER A 51 2.17 5.18 -7.27
C SER A 51 3.10 3.98 -7.30
N ALA A 52 2.57 2.83 -6.91
CA ALA A 52 3.25 1.55 -6.96
C ALA A 52 2.32 0.48 -7.51
N THR A 53 2.89 -0.52 -8.18
CA THR A 53 2.14 -1.64 -8.71
C THR A 53 1.67 -2.53 -7.56
N PHE A 54 0.37 -2.82 -7.54
CA PHE A 54 -0.26 -3.75 -6.61
C PHE A 54 -1.13 -4.73 -7.37
N THR A 55 -0.78 -6.01 -7.32
CA THR A 55 -1.47 -7.08 -8.02
C THR A 55 -2.58 -7.62 -7.14
N ILE A 56 -3.78 -7.70 -7.72
CA ILE A 56 -4.95 -8.35 -7.13
C ILE A 56 -5.35 -9.47 -8.08
N GLN A 57 -5.57 -10.65 -7.53
CA GLN A 57 -6.10 -11.79 -8.27
C GLN A 57 -7.22 -12.43 -7.45
N THR A 58 -8.30 -12.80 -8.12
CA THR A 58 -9.38 -13.57 -7.51
C THR A 58 -9.55 -14.88 -8.26
N LEU A 59 -9.78 -15.95 -7.51
CA LEU A 59 -10.17 -17.25 -8.06
C LEU A 59 -11.48 -17.64 -7.40
N THR A 60 -12.46 -18.01 -8.22
CA THR A 60 -13.77 -18.46 -7.76
C THR A 60 -13.99 -19.92 -8.13
N CYS A 61 -14.64 -20.67 -7.25
CA CYS A 61 -15.03 -22.05 -7.50
C CYS A 61 -16.39 -22.28 -6.84
N GLY A 62 -17.46 -22.30 -7.63
CA GLY A 62 -18.82 -22.22 -7.08
C GLY A 62 -18.99 -20.97 -6.22
N ASN A 63 -19.54 -21.15 -5.03
CA ASN A 63 -19.66 -20.07 -4.04
C ASN A 63 -18.35 -19.73 -3.31
N PHE A 64 -17.27 -20.48 -3.46
CA PHE A 64 -15.99 -20.15 -2.82
C PHE A 64 -15.25 -19.02 -3.56
N ALA A 65 -14.48 -18.20 -2.84
CA ALA A 65 -13.51 -17.26 -3.43
C ALA A 65 -12.17 -17.24 -2.68
N LEU A 66 -11.08 -17.26 -3.44
CA LEU A 66 -9.73 -16.90 -2.99
C LEU A 66 -9.40 -15.49 -3.47
N ILE A 67 -9.04 -14.60 -2.56
CA ILE A 67 -8.56 -13.24 -2.84
C ILE A 67 -7.06 -13.22 -2.55
N ALA A 68 -6.25 -13.09 -3.60
CA ALA A 68 -4.80 -13.08 -3.56
C ALA A 68 -4.26 -11.65 -3.78
N LEU A 69 -3.41 -11.18 -2.86
CA LEU A 69 -2.96 -9.79 -2.74
C LEU A 69 -1.43 -9.70 -2.63
N SER A 70 -0.82 -8.77 -3.36
CA SER A 70 0.64 -8.68 -3.51
C SER A 70 1.35 -7.84 -2.45
N GLY A 71 1.02 -8.01 -1.16
CA GLY A 71 1.64 -7.26 -0.06
C GLY A 71 1.57 -7.98 1.28
N GLU A 72 2.18 -7.39 2.30
CA GLU A 72 2.06 -7.82 3.70
C GLU A 72 0.76 -7.25 4.27
N MET A 73 -0.33 -8.00 4.09
CA MET A 73 -1.67 -7.50 4.35
C MET A 73 -1.99 -7.49 5.85
N CYS A 74 -2.49 -6.36 6.35
CA CYS A 74 -3.02 -6.29 7.71
C CYS A 74 -4.35 -7.07 7.84
N VAL A 75 -4.59 -7.66 9.01
CA VAL A 75 -5.76 -8.54 9.26
C VAL A 75 -7.12 -7.88 8.96
N GLY A 76 -7.20 -6.55 9.08
CA GLY A 76 -8.42 -5.80 8.83
C GLY A 76 -8.98 -5.99 7.42
N TYR A 77 -8.13 -6.25 6.41
CA TYR A 77 -8.59 -6.61 5.07
C TYR A 77 -9.41 -7.89 5.07
N SER A 78 -8.94 -8.94 5.75
CA SER A 78 -9.67 -10.22 5.82
C SER A 78 -11.01 -10.06 6.53
N LEU A 79 -11.04 -9.29 7.63
CA LEU A 79 -12.27 -9.01 8.36
C LEU A 79 -13.27 -8.24 7.50
N ARG A 80 -12.80 -7.23 6.77
CA ARG A 80 -13.64 -6.41 5.90
C ARG A 80 -14.22 -7.21 4.73
N PHE A 81 -13.40 -8.01 4.04
CA PHE A 81 -13.90 -8.88 2.97
C PHE A 81 -14.96 -9.88 3.47
N LYS A 82 -14.76 -10.47 4.66
CA LYS A 82 -15.76 -11.37 5.25
C LYS A 82 -17.07 -10.66 5.57
N ALA A 83 -17.00 -9.43 6.08
CA ALA A 83 -18.19 -8.62 6.35
C ALA A 83 -18.95 -8.27 5.06
N GLU A 84 -18.24 -7.89 4.00
CA GLU A 84 -18.84 -7.46 2.73
C GLU A 84 -19.38 -8.63 1.89
N LEU A 85 -18.72 -9.79 1.93
CA LEU A 85 -19.13 -11.00 1.20
C LEU A 85 -20.04 -11.95 2.01
N LYS A 86 -20.29 -11.63 3.29
CA LYS A 86 -21.23 -12.31 4.20
C LYS A 86 -21.05 -13.83 4.22
N ASP A 87 -22.01 -14.57 3.67
CA ASP A 87 -22.13 -16.03 3.74
C ASP A 87 -21.23 -16.74 2.72
N ARG A 88 -20.48 -15.97 1.93
CA ARG A 88 -19.56 -16.53 0.94
C ARG A 88 -18.29 -17.05 1.63
N PRO A 89 -17.94 -18.34 1.49
CA PRO A 89 -16.67 -18.84 2.00
C PRO A 89 -15.50 -18.19 1.27
N ILE A 90 -14.63 -17.50 2.01
CA ILE A 90 -13.45 -16.85 1.43
C ILE A 90 -12.15 -17.19 2.14
N ILE A 91 -11.07 -17.20 1.34
CA ILE A 91 -9.69 -17.13 1.83
C ILE A 91 -9.08 -15.83 1.30
N VAL A 92 -8.34 -15.14 2.16
CA VAL A 92 -7.56 -13.95 1.79
C VAL A 92 -6.10 -14.28 2.01
N ALA A 93 -5.31 -14.23 0.94
CA ALA A 93 -3.89 -14.56 0.94
C ALA A 93 -3.06 -13.32 0.56
N GLY A 94 -2.18 -12.89 1.47
CA GLY A 94 -1.11 -11.94 1.15
C GLY A 94 0.04 -12.62 0.40
N TYR A 95 1.12 -11.88 0.13
CA TYR A 95 2.34 -12.38 -0.51
C TYR A 95 2.13 -13.13 -1.85
N CYS A 96 1.07 -12.80 -2.58
CA CYS A 96 0.75 -13.44 -3.85
C CYS A 96 1.13 -12.54 -5.05
N ASN A 97 1.79 -13.11 -6.05
CA ASN A 97 2.14 -12.42 -7.31
C ASN A 97 2.96 -11.13 -7.14
N GLY A 98 3.73 -11.05 -6.05
CA GLY A 98 4.54 -9.89 -5.68
C GLY A 98 4.46 -9.58 -4.20
N ILE A 99 5.28 -8.64 -3.77
CA ILE A 99 5.29 -8.12 -2.40
C ILE A 99 5.55 -6.62 -2.46
N ILE A 100 4.71 -5.86 -1.74
CA ILE A 100 4.92 -4.44 -1.48
C ILE A 100 4.55 -4.12 -0.05
N ALA A 101 5.57 -3.93 0.79
CA ALA A 101 5.45 -3.38 2.15
C ALA A 101 4.33 -3.97 3.01
N TYR A 102 4.13 -3.40 4.19
CA TYR A 102 2.84 -3.55 4.83
C TYR A 102 1.80 -2.72 4.08
N VAL A 103 0.64 -3.31 3.88
CA VAL A 103 -0.53 -2.61 3.36
C VAL A 103 -1.47 -2.38 4.54
N PRO A 104 -1.49 -1.16 5.11
CA PRO A 104 -2.25 -0.86 6.30
C PRO A 104 -3.72 -0.58 5.97
N THR A 105 -4.59 -0.79 6.96
CA THR A 105 -5.94 -0.25 6.93
C THR A 105 -5.94 1.25 7.24
N ALA A 106 -7.01 1.97 6.92
CA ALA A 106 -7.16 3.37 7.29
C ALA A 106 -7.04 3.58 8.81
N ARG A 107 -7.55 2.62 9.60
CA ARG A 107 -7.39 2.60 11.05
C ARG A 107 -5.92 2.49 11.47
N ILE A 108 -5.19 1.51 10.95
CA ILE A 108 -3.76 1.33 11.28
C ILE A 108 -2.95 2.56 10.88
N LEU A 109 -3.23 3.18 9.73
CA LEU A 109 -2.61 4.45 9.36
C LEU A 109 -2.85 5.56 10.38
N SER A 110 -4.06 5.63 10.97
CA SER A 110 -4.37 6.62 12.02
C SER A 110 -3.76 6.30 13.38
N GLU A 111 -3.61 5.01 13.71
CA GLU A 111 -3.01 4.55 14.97
C GLU A 111 -1.48 4.62 14.94
N GLY A 112 -0.87 4.55 13.75
CA GLY A 112 0.56 4.52 13.54
C GLY A 112 1.16 3.13 13.80
N GLY A 113 2.47 3.10 14.02
CA GLY A 113 3.22 1.85 14.23
C GLY A 113 3.96 1.35 12.99
N TYR A 114 4.49 0.14 13.09
CA TYR A 114 5.41 -0.41 12.08
C TYR A 114 4.72 -0.67 10.74
N GLU A 115 3.48 -1.12 10.77
CA GLU A 115 2.67 -1.42 9.58
C GLU A 115 2.25 -0.15 8.84
N ALA A 116 2.12 0.98 9.54
CA ALA A 116 1.75 2.27 8.97
C ALA A 116 2.96 3.02 8.36
N ASP A 117 4.09 3.08 9.08
CA ASP A 117 5.22 3.97 8.75
C ASP A 117 6.60 3.27 8.87
N GLY A 118 6.62 1.97 9.16
CA GLY A 118 7.85 1.23 9.46
C GLY A 118 8.40 0.38 8.32
N SER A 119 7.62 0.13 7.26
CA SER A 119 7.99 -0.85 6.23
C SER A 119 8.33 -0.26 4.87
N TYR A 120 7.69 0.84 4.47
CA TYR A 120 7.68 1.35 3.08
C TYR A 120 9.08 1.65 2.52
N PHE A 121 10.00 2.13 3.36
CA PHE A 121 11.37 2.47 2.95
C PHE A 121 12.22 1.24 2.59
N TYR A 122 11.94 0.06 3.19
CA TYR A 122 12.58 -1.19 2.78
C TYR A 122 12.20 -1.61 1.36
N PHE A 123 11.05 -1.16 0.88
CA PHE A 123 10.54 -1.43 -0.47
C PHE A 123 10.81 -0.27 -1.43
N GLY A 124 11.61 0.71 -1.01
CA GLY A 124 11.97 1.87 -1.84
C GLY A 124 10.80 2.79 -2.17
N LEU A 125 9.68 2.70 -1.43
CA LEU A 125 8.58 3.63 -1.56
C LEU A 125 8.99 4.98 -0.98
N PRO A 126 8.59 6.12 -1.59
CA PRO A 126 9.01 7.43 -1.12
C PRO A 126 8.22 7.93 0.08
N ALA A 127 7.11 7.29 0.44
CA ALA A 127 6.24 7.66 1.55
C ALA A 127 5.36 6.47 1.96
N PRO A 128 4.73 6.52 3.14
CA PRO A 128 3.61 5.65 3.52
C PRO A 128 2.46 5.69 2.51
N PHE A 129 1.61 4.66 2.56
CA PHE A 129 0.37 4.66 1.80
C PHE A 129 -0.59 5.74 2.31
N LYS A 130 -1.40 6.28 1.38
CA LYS A 130 -2.49 7.18 1.76
C LYS A 130 -3.65 6.40 2.40
N PRO A 131 -4.48 7.04 3.23
CA PRO A 131 -5.65 6.40 3.87
C PRO A 131 -6.60 5.67 2.90
N GLU A 132 -6.68 6.11 1.65
CA GLU A 132 -7.56 5.52 0.64
C GLU A 132 -7.06 4.18 0.08
N VAL A 133 -5.88 3.70 0.50
CA VAL A 133 -5.31 2.42 0.04
C VAL A 133 -6.23 1.24 0.37
N GLU A 134 -6.84 1.25 1.56
CA GLU A 134 -7.77 0.21 2.00
C GLU A 134 -8.97 0.13 1.08
N GLU A 135 -9.65 1.25 0.90
CA GLU A 135 -10.82 1.35 0.03
C GLU A 135 -10.50 0.97 -1.42
N THR A 136 -9.35 1.41 -1.92
CA THR A 136 -8.92 1.13 -3.29
C THR A 136 -8.73 -0.37 -3.52
N VAL A 137 -8.05 -1.05 -2.59
CA VAL A 137 -7.80 -2.50 -2.67
C VAL A 137 -9.10 -3.28 -2.49
N VAL A 138 -9.90 -2.93 -1.48
CA VAL A 138 -11.14 -3.64 -1.16
C VAL A 138 -12.12 -3.58 -2.33
N ARG A 139 -12.40 -2.37 -2.84
CA ARG A 139 -13.31 -2.16 -3.96
C ARG A 139 -12.89 -2.95 -5.21
N LYS A 140 -11.60 -2.94 -5.54
CA LYS A 140 -11.08 -3.69 -6.70
C LYS A 140 -11.22 -5.19 -6.50
N ALA A 141 -10.83 -5.71 -5.34
CA ALA A 141 -10.91 -7.13 -5.04
C ALA A 141 -12.36 -7.64 -5.04
N LEU A 142 -13.31 -6.89 -4.47
CA LEU A 142 -14.73 -7.27 -4.48
C LEU A 142 -15.35 -7.23 -5.88
N GLY A 143 -14.98 -6.24 -6.70
CA GLY A 143 -15.39 -6.19 -8.10
C GLY A 143 -14.92 -7.42 -8.88
N MET A 144 -13.74 -7.95 -8.58
CA MET A 144 -13.19 -9.15 -9.21
C MET A 144 -13.66 -10.46 -8.57
N ALA A 145 -14.03 -10.44 -7.29
CA ALA A 145 -14.49 -11.63 -6.58
C ALA A 145 -15.96 -11.94 -6.85
N SER A 146 -16.71 -11.03 -7.49
CA SER A 146 -18.15 -11.21 -7.74
C SER A 146 -18.43 -12.51 -8.52
N PRO A 147 -19.49 -13.28 -8.19
CA PRO A 147 -19.80 -14.51 -8.89
C PRO A 147 -19.99 -14.24 -10.39
N SER A 148 -19.37 -15.03 -11.25
CA SER A 148 -19.75 -15.05 -12.66
C SER A 148 -21.16 -15.63 -12.79
N SER A 149 -21.96 -15.05 -13.68
CA SER A 149 -23.30 -15.54 -14.03
C SER A 149 -23.32 -17.03 -14.42
N ASP A 150 -22.19 -17.53 -14.93
CA ASP A 150 -22.04 -18.89 -15.44
C ASP A 150 -21.89 -19.93 -14.33
N CYS A 151 -21.60 -19.52 -13.10
CA CYS A 151 -21.34 -20.42 -11.96
C CYS A 151 -22.59 -20.69 -11.09
N GLN A 152 -23.77 -20.19 -11.51
CA GLN A 152 -25.03 -20.37 -10.79
C GLN A 152 -25.79 -21.67 -11.15
N GLN A 153 -25.24 -22.51 -12.03
CA GLN A 153 -25.88 -23.79 -12.31
C GLN A 153 -25.50 -24.83 -11.24
N PRO A 154 -26.48 -25.49 -10.62
CA PRO A 154 -26.20 -26.59 -9.71
C PRO A 154 -25.54 -27.74 -10.47
N LEU A 155 -24.58 -28.41 -9.82
CA LEU A 155 -23.99 -29.67 -10.28
C LEU A 155 -25.03 -30.79 -10.38
#